data_AF-A0A259NSV0-F1
#
_entry.id   AF-A0A259NSV0-F1
#
_cell.length_a   1.000
_cell.length_b   1.000
_cell.length_c   1.000
_cell.angle_alpha   90.00
_cell.angle_beta   90.00
_cell.angle_gamma   90.00
#
_symmetry.space_group_name_H-M   'P 1'
#
loop_
_entity.id
_entity.type
_entity.pdbx_description
1 polymer ?
#
loop_
_entity_poly.entity_id
_entity_poly.type
_entity_poly.pdbx_seq_one_letter_code
_entity_poly.pdbx_strand_id
1 'polypeptide(L)'
;MSKSTKTLPNLPLGPAPKRATRQAKVAWKTNIITVGGDAPVRVQSMTNTDTADAIATAIQVKELARAGSEMVRITVDTPAAAAAVPYI
;
A
#
# COMPACT_ATOMS: atom_id res chain seq x y z
N MET A 1 -21.59 -53.64 14.29
CA MET A 1 -21.79 -52.54 13.31
C MET A 1 -22.36 -51.37 14.11
N SER A 2 -21.73 -50.22 14.33
CA SER A 2 -21.25 -49.24 13.35
C SER A 2 -20.42 -48.21 14.15
N LYS A 3 -19.19 -47.88 13.74
CA LYS A 3 -18.39 -46.82 14.38
C LYS A 3 -18.89 -45.48 13.84
N SER A 4 -19.43 -44.63 14.71
CA SER A 4 -19.83 -43.26 14.39
C SER A 4 -18.59 -42.40 14.09
N THR A 5 -18.29 -42.19 12.82
CA THR A 5 -17.31 -41.20 12.36
C THR A 5 -17.88 -39.80 12.52
N LYS A 6 -17.53 -39.11 13.62
CA LYS A 6 -17.72 -37.66 13.74
C LYS A 6 -16.84 -36.97 12.69
N THR A 7 -17.47 -36.46 11.64
CA THR A 7 -16.81 -35.57 10.66
C THR A 7 -16.44 -34.27 11.38
N LEU A 8 -15.14 -33.98 11.48
CA LEU A 8 -14.66 -32.69 11.97
C LEU A 8 -15.11 -31.58 11.00
N PRO A 9 -15.46 -30.37 11.48
CA PRO A 9 -15.79 -29.27 10.60
C PRO A 9 -14.61 -28.99 9.67
N ASN A 10 -14.90 -28.78 8.38
CA ASN A 10 -13.90 -28.48 7.37
C ASN A 10 -13.25 -27.13 7.71
N LEU A 11 -12.04 -27.17 8.27
CA LEU A 11 -11.24 -25.98 8.52
C LEU A 11 -10.71 -25.49 7.17
N PRO A 12 -10.90 -24.22 6.81
CA PRO A 12 -10.34 -23.69 5.56
C PRO A 12 -8.81 -23.74 5.67
N LEU A 13 -8.21 -24.76 5.07
CA LEU A 13 -6.76 -24.88 4.91
C LEU A 13 -6.36 -24.16 3.63
N GLY A 14 -5.52 -23.13 3.76
CA GLY A 14 -4.99 -22.36 2.63
C GLY A 14 -5.31 -20.87 2.68
N PRO A 15 -4.77 -20.09 1.73
CA PRO A 15 -5.02 -18.67 1.66
C PRO A 15 -6.50 -18.39 1.39
N ALA A 16 -7.08 -17.47 2.16
CA ALA A 16 -8.42 -16.99 1.91
C ALA A 16 -8.52 -16.39 0.50
N PRO A 17 -9.65 -16.56 -0.20
CA PRO A 17 -9.87 -15.89 -1.47
C PRO A 17 -9.78 -14.37 -1.28
N LYS A 18 -9.28 -13.66 -2.29
CA LYS A 18 -9.21 -12.21 -2.28
C LYS A 18 -10.62 -11.63 -2.05
N ARG A 19 -10.73 -10.72 -1.08
CA ARG A 19 -11.99 -10.02 -0.80
C ARG A 19 -12.44 -9.20 -2.01
N ALA A 20 -13.71 -9.32 -2.39
CA ALA A 20 -14.32 -8.42 -3.37
C ALA A 20 -14.37 -6.99 -2.82
N THR A 21 -13.71 -6.06 -3.49
CA THR A 21 -13.66 -4.64 -3.11
C THR A 21 -13.95 -3.75 -4.30
N ARG A 22 -14.41 -2.51 -4.04
CA ARG A 22 -14.48 -1.48 -5.08
C ARG A 22 -13.06 -1.09 -5.49
N GLN A 23 -12.87 -0.81 -6.77
CA GLN A 23 -11.58 -0.33 -7.27
C GLN A 23 -11.45 1.18 -7.03
N ALA A 24 -10.38 1.57 -6.34
CA ALA A 24 -9.95 2.96 -6.16
C ALA A 24 -8.82 3.32 -7.14
N LYS A 25 -8.67 4.61 -7.43
CA LYS A 25 -7.64 5.15 -8.32
C LYS A 25 -6.82 6.21 -7.59
N VAL A 26 -5.50 6.06 -7.59
CA VAL A 26 -4.52 7.08 -7.22
C VAL A 26 -3.93 7.61 -8.52
N ALA A 27 -4.17 8.87 -8.87
CA ALA A 27 -3.81 9.39 -10.20
C ALA A 27 -3.12 10.76 -10.10
N TRP A 28 -2.12 10.98 -10.95
CA TRP A 28 -1.42 12.25 -11.10
C TRP A 28 -0.95 12.41 -12.55
N LYS A 29 -1.18 13.60 -13.13
CA LYS A 29 -0.92 13.85 -14.57
C LYS A 29 -1.57 12.76 -15.42
N THR A 30 -0.77 11.99 -16.16
CA THR A 30 -1.20 10.86 -17.01
C THR A 30 -1.05 9.49 -16.34
N ASN A 31 -0.54 9.44 -15.11
CA ASN A 31 -0.29 8.19 -14.38
C ASN A 31 -1.50 7.81 -13.53
N ILE A 32 -1.81 6.51 -13.49
CA ILE A 32 -2.92 5.96 -12.70
C ILE A 32 -2.46 4.64 -12.05
N ILE A 33 -2.59 4.56 -10.73
CA ILE A 33 -2.47 3.32 -9.95
C ILE A 33 -3.86 2.89 -9.49
N THR A 34 -4.19 1.62 -9.72
CA THR A 34 -5.43 1.01 -9.26
C THR A 34 -5.20 0.17 -8.00
N VAL A 35 -6.12 0.29 -7.04
CA VAL A 35 -6.10 -0.45 -5.77
C VAL A 35 -7.47 -1.09 -5.54
N GLY A 36 -7.51 -2.39 -5.23
CA GLY A 36 -8.76 -3.13 -5.05
C GLY A 36 -9.44 -3.54 -6.37
N GLY A 37 -10.62 -4.15 -6.27
CA GLY A 37 -11.28 -4.83 -7.40
C GLY A 37 -10.37 -5.91 -7.97
N ASP A 38 -10.17 -5.90 -9.29
CA ASP A 38 -9.30 -6.85 -10.00
C ASP A 38 -7.83 -6.39 -10.09
N ALA A 39 -7.48 -5.25 -9.48
CA ALA A 39 -6.09 -4.78 -9.47
C ALA A 39 -5.18 -5.73 -8.67
N PRO A 40 -3.89 -5.87 -9.04
CA PRO A 40 -2.92 -6.63 -8.25
C PRO A 40 -2.74 -6.00 -6.85
N VAL A 41 -2.17 -6.76 -5.93
CA VAL A 41 -1.71 -6.22 -4.65
C VAL A 41 -0.56 -5.26 -4.93
N ARG A 42 -0.72 -4.00 -4.52
CA ARG A 42 0.26 -2.94 -4.75
C ARG A 42 1.25 -2.85 -3.59
N VAL A 43 2.50 -2.53 -3.89
CA VAL A 43 3.55 -2.32 -2.88
C VAL A 43 3.65 -0.84 -2.53
N GLN A 44 3.50 -0.54 -1.24
CA GLN A 44 3.58 0.82 -0.72
C GLN A 44 4.63 0.91 0.39
N SER A 45 5.35 2.03 0.42
CA SER A 45 6.32 2.37 1.46
C SER A 45 6.01 3.73 2.09
N MET A 46 6.77 4.09 3.13
CA MET A 46 6.67 5.37 3.81
C MET A 46 8.07 5.93 4.07
N THR A 47 8.24 7.24 3.93
CA THR A 47 9.49 7.91 4.28
C THR A 47 9.67 7.97 5.80
N ASN A 48 10.93 8.10 6.24
CA ASN A 48 11.29 8.36 7.63
C ASN A 48 12.09 9.66 7.80
N THR A 49 12.32 10.42 6.72
CA THR A 49 12.88 11.77 6.75
C THR A 49 11.91 12.77 7.35
N ASP A 50 12.42 13.89 7.85
CA ASP A 50 11.58 15.05 8.15
C ASP A 50 11.04 15.62 6.84
N THR A 51 9.72 15.60 6.65
CA THR A 51 9.06 16.10 5.43
C THR A 51 9.35 17.59 5.20
N ALA A 52 9.67 18.37 6.25
CA ALA A 52 10.09 19.75 6.09
C ALA A 52 11.42 19.89 5.30
N ASP A 53 12.26 18.85 5.30
CA ASP A 53 13.40 18.72 4.38
C ASP A 53 12.95 18.07 3.07
N ALA A 54 12.55 18.92 2.12
CA ALA A 54 12.07 18.48 0.81
C ALA A 54 13.12 17.69 0.02
N ILE A 55 14.41 18.05 0.14
CA ILE A 55 15.48 17.42 -0.64
C ILE A 55 15.74 16.01 -0.11
N ALA A 56 15.93 15.87 1.20
CA ALA A 56 16.13 14.55 1.82
C ALA A 56 14.94 13.63 1.53
N THR A 57 13.72 14.17 1.63
CA THR A 57 12.49 13.40 1.37
C THR A 57 12.38 12.97 -0.09
N ALA A 58 12.68 13.85 -1.05
CA ALA A 58 12.67 13.51 -2.47
C ALA A 58 13.72 12.44 -2.84
N ILE A 59 14.91 12.51 -2.23
CA ILE A 59 15.97 11.49 -2.40
C ILE A 59 15.46 10.13 -1.91
N GLN A 60 14.87 10.07 -0.71
CA GLN A 60 14.36 8.82 -0.18
C GLN A 60 13.18 8.27 -0.98
N VAL A 61 12.26 9.12 -1.45
CA VAL A 61 11.16 8.71 -2.35
C VAL A 61 11.72 8.03 -3.59
N LYS A 62 12.78 8.60 -4.20
CA LYS A 62 13.46 8.01 -5.35
C LYS A 62 14.10 6.66 -5.03
N GLU A 63 14.72 6.52 -3.87
CA GLU A 63 15.32 5.25 -3.43
C GLU A 63 14.26 4.16 -3.23
N LEU A 64 13.15 4.49 -2.57
CA LEU A 64 12.02 3.57 -2.38
C LEU A 64 11.39 3.16 -3.70
N ALA A 65 11.22 4.09 -4.64
CA ALA A 65 10.72 3.79 -5.98
C ALA A 65 11.67 2.83 -6.73
N ARG A 66 12.99 3.06 -6.64
CA ARG A 66 14.01 2.16 -7.22
C ARG A 66 14.03 0.77 -6.58
N ALA A 67 13.70 0.67 -5.29
CA ALA A 67 13.55 -0.60 -4.60
C ALA A 67 12.26 -1.37 -4.97
N GLY A 68 11.37 -0.76 -5.77
CA GLY A 68 10.13 -1.38 -6.24
C GLY A 68 8.86 -0.89 -5.56
N SER A 69 8.92 0.19 -4.77
CA SER A 69 7.72 0.81 -4.21
C SER A 69 6.91 1.50 -5.31
N GLU A 70 5.66 1.09 -5.50
CA GLU A 70 4.77 1.70 -6.49
C GLU A 70 4.12 2.98 -5.96
N MET A 71 4.00 3.10 -4.63
CA MET A 71 3.47 4.26 -3.95
C MET A 71 4.31 4.58 -2.70
N VAL A 72 4.58 5.85 -2.43
CA VAL A 72 5.31 6.29 -1.24
C VAL A 72 4.44 7.27 -0.45
N ARG A 73 4.38 7.09 0.86
CA ARG A 73 3.72 7.99 1.81
C ARG A 73 4.76 8.89 2.46
N ILE A 74 4.37 10.12 2.73
CA ILE A 74 5.12 11.09 3.54
C ILE A 74 4.25 11.53 4.72
N THR A 75 4.86 11.84 5.85
CA THR A 75 4.15 12.38 7.02
C THR A 75 3.85 13.86 6.81
N VAL A 76 2.65 14.32 7.21
CA VAL A 76 2.31 15.74 7.26
C VAL A 76 1.67 16.02 8.61
N ASP A 77 2.51 16.38 9.57
CA ASP A 77 2.14 16.61 10.97
C ASP A 77 2.28 18.09 11.38
N THR A 78 3.04 18.88 10.63
CA THR A 78 3.28 20.30 10.87
C THR A 78 2.94 21.17 9.64
N PRO A 79 2.67 22.48 9.82
CA PRO A 79 2.51 23.40 8.70
C PRO A 79 3.76 23.49 7.80
N ALA A 80 4.96 23.35 8.38
CA ALA A 80 6.21 23.34 7.64
C ALA A 80 6.30 22.12 6.71
N ALA A 81 5.97 20.92 7.21
CA ALA A 81 5.87 19.72 6.40
C ALA A 81 4.83 19.88 5.27
N ALA A 82 3.67 20.47 5.56
CA ALA A 82 2.64 20.71 4.55
C ALA A 82 3.12 21.66 3.44
N ALA A 83 3.85 22.72 3.81
CA ALA A 83 4.41 23.68 2.87
C ALA A 83 5.51 23.08 1.99
N ALA A 84 6.22 22.05 2.46
CA ALA A 84 7.27 21.37 1.71
C ALA A 84 6.75 20.42 0.62
N VAL A 85 5.53 19.87 0.77
CA VAL A 85 4.94 18.85 -0.13
C VAL A 85 4.99 19.23 -1.62
N PRO A 86 4.69 20.46 -2.07
CA PRO A 86 4.75 20.82 -3.49
C PRO A 86 6.17 20.81 -4.09
N TYR A 87 7.21 20.78 -3.26
CA TYR A 87 8.62 20.86 -3.67
C TYR A 87 9.34 19.50 -3.64
N ILE A 88 8.69 18.46 -3.10
CA ILE A 88 9.14 17.06 -3.09
C ILE A 88 8.84 16.41 -4.44
#